data_AF-A0A838SSZ5-F1
#
_entry.id   AF-A0A838SSZ5-F1
#
_cell.length_a   1.000
_cell.length_b   1.000
_cell.length_c   1.000
_cell.angle_alpha   90.00
_cell.angle_beta   90.00
_cell.angle_gamma   90.00
#
_symmetry.space_group_name_H-M   'P 1'
#
loop_
_entity.id
_entity.type
_entity.pdbx_description
1 polymer ?
#
loop_
_entity_poly.entity_id
_entity_poly.type
_entity_poly.pdbx_seq_one_letter_code
_entity_poly.pdbx_strand_id
1 'polypeptide(L)'
;MSSAADRGWGPGWPNAQTDKIVTVVCGANQLRLPVRAEIGPLVAALVRDLERARGAPFRPDWSWGFANRAIRGTSTPSNHSWGLAIDLDAPDNAMQGPPPPGRNTMPRSTGKIAARYGFRWGGAYTSRPDPMHFEYMGSPADAEGLAPDLDGQENEEMLRKGDDGPDVKTLQRNLNAFHRGDPKLKADGDFGDLTESSTAAAKRKLGLGSGGRTASVEFQLKLVQVLGQRHVREVARRLRSRDVSEEEIDRAVDEALGELRIE
;
A
#
# COMPACT_ATOMS: atom_id res chain seq x y z
N MET A 1 -6.79 15.85 21.20
CA MET A 1 -5.66 15.89 20.25
C MET A 1 -5.22 17.34 20.15
N SER A 2 -3.91 17.58 20.02
CA SER A 2 -3.38 18.90 19.69
C SER A 2 -3.95 19.35 18.34
N SER A 3 -4.24 20.64 18.22
CA SER A 3 -4.67 21.23 16.94
C SER A 3 -3.52 21.20 15.93
N ALA A 4 -3.81 21.45 14.65
CA ALA A 4 -2.75 21.64 13.66
C ALA A 4 -1.87 22.87 14.00
N ALA A 5 -2.44 23.92 14.61
CA ALA A 5 -1.67 25.06 15.09
C ALA A 5 -0.66 24.65 16.18
N ASP A 6 -1.08 23.83 17.14
CA ASP A 6 -0.19 23.29 18.19
C ASP A 6 0.92 22.40 17.63
N ARG A 7 0.71 21.82 16.43
CA ARG A 7 1.70 21.03 15.69
C ARG A 7 2.61 21.87 14.78
N GLY A 8 2.50 23.20 14.81
CA GLY A 8 3.38 24.11 14.06
C GLY A 8 2.88 24.52 12.68
N TRP A 9 1.64 24.22 12.30
CA TRP A 9 1.11 24.55 10.97
C TRP A 9 0.62 26.00 10.80
N GLY A 10 0.68 26.81 11.85
CA GLY A 10 0.20 28.19 11.84
C GLY A 10 -1.32 28.29 11.95
N PRO A 11 -1.92 29.44 11.57
CA PRO A 11 -3.35 29.67 11.71
C PRO A 11 -4.18 28.88 10.68
N GLY A 12 -5.31 28.35 11.15
CA GLY A 12 -6.37 27.77 10.32
C GLY A 12 -7.53 28.75 10.19
N TRP A 13 -8.74 28.24 9.95
CA TRP A 13 -9.95 29.07 9.88
C TRP A 13 -10.08 30.02 11.09
N PRO A 14 -10.49 31.29 10.89
CA PRO A 14 -10.84 31.91 9.60
C PRO A 14 -9.63 32.45 8.80
N ASN A 15 -8.41 32.38 9.36
CA ASN A 15 -7.20 33.02 8.85
C ASN A 15 -6.23 32.01 8.22
N ALA A 16 -6.76 31.09 7.41
CA ALA A 16 -5.96 30.08 6.75
C ALA A 16 -4.83 30.68 5.88
N GLN A 17 -3.65 30.06 5.90
CA GLN A 17 -2.51 30.43 5.05
C GLN A 17 -2.68 29.93 3.61
N THR A 18 -3.55 30.58 2.83
CA THR A 18 -3.89 30.17 1.46
C THR A 18 -2.69 30.21 0.50
N ASP A 19 -1.68 31.03 0.78
CA ASP A 19 -0.42 31.11 0.03
C ASP A 19 0.44 29.83 0.13
N LYS A 20 0.16 28.97 1.11
CA LYS A 20 0.84 27.67 1.31
C LYS A 20 0.09 26.50 0.68
N ILE A 21 -1.06 26.74 0.06
CA ILE A 21 -1.89 25.70 -0.54
C ILE A 21 -1.50 25.52 -2.01
N VAL A 22 -1.21 24.28 -2.39
CA VAL A 22 -0.93 23.87 -3.77
C VAL A 22 -1.95 22.83 -4.22
N THR A 23 -2.21 22.76 -5.53
CA THR A 23 -3.03 21.68 -6.09
C THR A 23 -2.14 20.51 -6.45
N VAL A 24 -2.30 19.40 -5.73
CA VAL A 24 -1.69 18.11 -6.08
C VAL A 24 -2.55 17.44 -7.14
N VAL A 25 -1.91 17.02 -8.24
CA VAL A 25 -2.53 16.16 -9.25
C VAL A 25 -2.06 14.73 -9.01
N CYS A 26 -2.98 13.82 -8.70
CA CYS A 26 -2.62 12.44 -8.30
C CYS A 26 -3.72 11.42 -8.64
N GLY A 27 -3.40 10.14 -8.47
CA GLY A 27 -4.28 9.02 -8.80
C GLY A 27 -4.47 8.82 -10.30
N ALA A 28 -5.00 7.66 -10.68
CA ALA A 28 -5.16 7.29 -12.09
C ALA A 28 -6.11 8.23 -12.85
N ASN A 29 -7.06 8.85 -12.15
CA ASN A 29 -8.02 9.80 -12.72
C ASN A 29 -7.61 11.27 -12.56
N GLN A 30 -6.35 11.57 -12.19
CA GLN A 30 -5.84 12.94 -12.06
C GLN A 30 -6.68 13.82 -11.12
N LEU A 31 -6.96 13.32 -9.92
CA LEU A 31 -7.60 14.08 -8.85
C LEU A 31 -6.84 15.39 -8.62
N ARG A 32 -7.56 16.50 -8.45
CA ARG A 32 -7.00 17.83 -8.18
C ARG A 32 -7.28 18.20 -6.74
N LEU A 33 -6.36 17.87 -5.84
CA LEU A 33 -6.54 18.03 -4.40
C LEU A 33 -5.73 19.25 -3.91
N PRO A 34 -6.39 20.38 -3.56
CA PRO A 34 -5.69 21.50 -2.95
C PRO A 34 -5.29 21.14 -1.51
N VAL A 35 -4.00 21.14 -1.19
CA VAL A 35 -3.46 20.77 0.13
C VAL A 35 -2.24 21.61 0.46
N ARG A 36 -1.71 21.51 1.68
CA ARG A 36 -0.41 22.12 2.02
C ARG A 36 0.70 21.55 1.16
N ALA A 37 1.57 22.42 0.65
CA ALA A 37 2.71 22.03 -0.17
C ALA A 37 3.54 20.92 0.48
N GLU A 38 3.78 21.05 1.78
CA GLU A 38 4.60 20.15 2.57
C GLU A 38 4.06 18.71 2.61
N ILE A 39 2.74 18.50 2.50
CA ILE A 39 2.14 17.15 2.51
C ILE A 39 1.79 16.64 1.10
N GLY A 40 2.03 17.44 0.05
CA GLY A 40 1.58 17.12 -1.29
C GLY A 40 2.08 15.75 -1.81
N PRO A 41 3.38 15.43 -1.68
CA PRO A 41 3.91 14.11 -2.01
C PRO A 41 3.27 12.97 -1.20
N LEU A 42 2.98 13.20 0.09
CA LEU A 42 2.34 12.22 0.96
C LEU A 42 0.90 11.93 0.51
N VAL A 43 0.16 12.97 0.10
CA VAL A 43 -1.20 12.85 -0.44
C VAL A 43 -1.18 12.04 -1.74
N ALA A 44 -0.25 12.32 -2.64
CA ALA A 44 -0.13 11.58 -3.89
C ALA A 44 0.17 10.08 -3.64
N ALA A 45 1.08 9.78 -2.72
CA ALA A 45 1.41 8.40 -2.36
C ALA A 45 0.25 7.68 -1.63
N LEU A 46 -0.46 8.38 -0.74
CA LEU A 46 -1.65 7.87 -0.08
C LEU A 46 -2.73 7.48 -1.11
N VAL A 47 -3.05 8.38 -2.05
CA VAL A 47 -4.07 8.13 -3.08
C VAL A 47 -3.68 6.92 -3.93
N ARG A 48 -2.42 6.85 -4.40
CA ARG A 48 -1.92 5.71 -5.18
C ARG A 48 -2.11 4.38 -4.44
N ASP A 49 -1.70 4.30 -3.18
CA ASP A 49 -1.75 3.05 -2.43
C ASP A 49 -3.19 2.65 -2.06
N LEU A 50 -4.07 3.63 -1.83
CA LEU A 50 -5.49 3.37 -1.64
C LEU A 50 -6.17 2.85 -2.92
N GLU A 51 -5.87 3.43 -4.09
CA GLU A 51 -6.39 2.95 -5.38
C GLU A 51 -5.94 1.52 -5.66
N ARG A 52 -4.69 1.18 -5.36
CA ARG A 52 -4.16 -0.19 -5.47
C ARG A 52 -4.87 -1.17 -4.54
N ALA A 53 -5.02 -0.83 -3.26
CA ALA A 53 -5.69 -1.69 -2.29
C ALA A 53 -7.20 -1.86 -2.59
N ARG A 54 -7.83 -0.81 -3.14
CA ARG A 54 -9.24 -0.84 -3.57
C ARG A 54 -9.44 -1.56 -4.90
N GLY A 55 -8.44 -1.56 -5.78
CA GLY A 55 -8.54 -2.07 -7.16
C GLY A 55 -9.38 -1.20 -8.08
N ALA A 56 -9.63 0.06 -7.72
CA ALA A 56 -10.41 1.00 -8.53
C ALA A 56 -10.03 2.46 -8.20
N PRO A 57 -9.98 3.34 -9.21
CA PRO A 57 -9.57 4.73 -9.02
C PRO A 57 -10.65 5.56 -8.32
N PHE A 58 -10.24 6.67 -7.72
CA PHE A 58 -11.16 7.67 -7.14
C PHE A 58 -11.69 8.62 -8.22
N ARG A 59 -12.83 9.26 -7.94
CA ARG A 59 -13.50 10.19 -8.86
C ARG A 59 -13.09 11.63 -8.53
N PRO A 60 -12.60 12.42 -9.52
CA PRO A 60 -12.21 13.80 -9.30
C PRO A 60 -13.33 14.69 -8.75
N ASP A 61 -14.53 14.61 -9.32
CA ASP A 61 -15.66 15.47 -8.93
C ASP A 61 -16.25 15.12 -7.55
N TRP A 62 -15.79 14.01 -6.96
CA TRP A 62 -16.27 13.48 -5.69
C TRP A 62 -15.19 13.51 -4.61
N SER A 63 -14.07 14.18 -4.89
CA SER A 63 -12.91 14.23 -3.99
C SER A 63 -12.47 15.68 -3.79
N TRP A 64 -12.22 16.06 -2.54
CA TRP A 64 -11.95 17.46 -2.16
C TRP A 64 -10.78 17.57 -1.19
N GLY A 65 -10.15 18.75 -1.13
CA GLY A 65 -9.05 19.07 -0.23
C GLY A 65 -9.36 20.29 0.65
N PHE A 66 -8.46 21.26 0.62
CA PHE A 66 -8.52 22.52 1.35
C PHE A 66 -9.90 23.20 1.27
N ALA A 67 -10.38 23.62 2.43
CA ALA A 67 -11.55 24.47 2.58
C ALA A 67 -11.39 25.31 3.85
N ASN A 68 -11.32 26.63 3.72
CA ASN A 68 -11.23 27.55 4.86
C ASN A 68 -12.56 27.59 5.63
N ARG A 69 -12.80 26.63 6.52
CA ARG A 69 -14.03 26.49 7.31
C ARG A 69 -13.78 25.92 8.70
N ALA A 70 -14.69 26.23 9.62
CA ALA A 70 -14.81 25.49 10.88
C ALA A 70 -15.38 24.07 10.66
N ILE A 71 -15.20 23.21 11.65
CA ILE A 71 -15.94 21.93 11.75
C ILE A 71 -17.43 22.27 11.84
N ARG A 72 -18.26 21.55 11.07
CA ARG A 72 -19.70 21.81 10.97
C ARG A 72 -20.35 21.85 12.35
N GLY A 73 -21.05 22.95 12.65
CA GLY A 73 -21.76 23.14 13.92
C GLY A 73 -20.87 23.59 15.08
N THR A 74 -19.63 23.99 14.83
CA THR A 74 -18.69 24.46 15.86
C THR A 74 -17.96 25.73 15.40
N SER A 75 -17.22 26.36 16.31
CA SER A 75 -16.22 27.40 16.01
C SER A 75 -14.78 26.85 15.95
N THR A 76 -14.61 25.52 16.03
CA THR A 76 -13.30 24.87 15.97
C THR A 76 -12.83 24.79 14.52
N PRO A 77 -11.62 25.25 14.17
CA PRO A 77 -11.11 25.14 12.81
C PRO A 77 -11.03 23.68 12.35
N SER A 78 -11.43 23.41 11.09
CA SER A 78 -11.30 22.08 10.49
C SER A 78 -9.88 21.83 9.99
N ASN A 79 -9.39 20.59 9.99
CA ASN A 79 -8.11 20.26 9.33
C ASN A 79 -8.08 20.58 7.82
N HIS A 80 -9.24 20.63 7.16
CA HIS A 80 -9.33 21.18 5.79
C HIS A 80 -8.91 22.64 5.70
N SER A 81 -9.10 23.43 6.77
CA SER A 81 -8.75 24.86 6.77
C SER A 81 -7.25 25.12 6.84
N TRP A 82 -6.46 24.12 7.27
CA TRP A 82 -5.01 24.18 7.13
C TRP A 82 -4.52 23.55 5.83
N GLY A 83 -5.38 22.91 5.03
CA GLY A 83 -4.96 22.10 3.87
C GLY A 83 -4.33 20.76 4.26
N LEU A 84 -4.68 20.23 5.43
CA LEU A 84 -4.14 18.99 5.99
C LEU A 84 -5.12 17.81 5.94
N ALA A 85 -6.21 17.96 5.21
CA ALA A 85 -7.20 16.91 5.04
C ALA A 85 -7.70 16.82 3.61
N ILE A 86 -8.06 15.60 3.22
CA ILE A 86 -8.70 15.27 1.95
C ILE A 86 -9.94 14.41 2.23
N ASP A 87 -10.97 14.60 1.40
CA ASP A 87 -12.13 13.73 1.35
C ASP A 87 -12.14 13.01 -0.01
N LEU A 88 -12.29 11.68 -0.03
CA LEU A 88 -12.22 10.86 -1.24
C LEU A 88 -13.54 10.13 -1.51
N ASP A 89 -14.07 10.23 -2.73
CA ASP A 89 -15.34 9.64 -3.17
C ASP A 89 -16.51 9.92 -2.17
N ALA A 90 -16.68 11.16 -1.71
CA ALA A 90 -17.59 11.48 -0.60
C ALA A 90 -19.03 10.98 -0.77
N PRO A 91 -19.65 10.99 -1.96
CA PRO A 91 -21.00 10.44 -2.12
C PRO A 91 -21.09 8.93 -1.85
N ASP A 92 -20.03 8.17 -2.14
CA ASP A 92 -19.95 6.72 -1.84
C ASP A 92 -19.41 6.43 -0.42
N ASN A 93 -18.75 7.41 0.20
CA ASN A 93 -18.07 7.29 1.49
C ASN A 93 -18.56 8.31 2.53
N ALA A 94 -19.81 8.73 2.42
CA ALA A 94 -20.38 9.81 3.21
C ALA A 94 -20.26 9.55 4.72
N MET A 95 -20.05 10.62 5.49
CA MET A 95 -20.06 10.59 6.95
C MET A 95 -21.31 9.91 7.48
N GLN A 96 -21.11 8.95 8.39
CA GLN A 96 -22.14 8.01 8.82
C GLN A 96 -22.69 8.35 10.21
N GLY A 97 -23.78 7.69 10.59
CA GLY A 97 -24.34 7.74 11.94
C GLY A 97 -23.52 6.91 12.95
N PRO A 98 -23.94 6.88 14.23
CA PRO A 98 -23.28 6.08 15.25
C PRO A 98 -23.30 4.58 14.91
N PRO A 99 -22.36 3.79 15.45
CA PRO A 99 -22.19 2.39 15.07
C PRO A 99 -23.46 1.52 15.23
N PRO A 100 -23.64 0.49 14.38
CA PRO A 100 -22.68 0.04 13.36
C PRO A 100 -22.67 0.94 12.10
N PRO A 101 -21.48 1.25 11.55
CA PRO A 101 -21.37 2.02 10.32
C PRO A 101 -22.08 1.33 9.14
N GLY A 102 -22.66 2.14 8.25
CA GLY A 102 -23.14 1.69 6.95
C GLY A 102 -22.01 1.29 5.99
N ARG A 103 -22.37 0.76 4.83
CA ARG A 103 -21.41 0.37 3.78
C ARG A 103 -20.63 1.59 3.28
N ASN A 104 -19.35 1.40 2.98
CA ASN A 104 -18.47 2.33 2.27
C ASN A 104 -17.58 1.54 1.29
N THR A 105 -16.86 2.24 0.42
CA THR A 105 -16.04 1.63 -0.65
C THR A 105 -14.54 1.57 -0.31
N MET A 106 -14.15 2.00 0.89
CA MET A 106 -12.77 2.00 1.33
C MET A 106 -12.30 0.58 1.69
N PRO A 107 -11.07 0.17 1.29
CA PRO A 107 -10.55 -1.16 1.62
C PRO A 107 -10.38 -1.33 3.14
N ARG A 108 -10.39 -2.57 3.64
CA ARG A 108 -10.24 -2.85 5.09
C ARG A 108 -8.92 -2.33 5.67
N SER A 109 -7.89 -2.22 4.84
CA SER A 109 -6.56 -1.72 5.19
C SER A 109 -6.41 -0.19 5.18
N THR A 110 -7.46 0.55 4.85
CA THR A 110 -7.42 2.03 4.70
C THR A 110 -6.75 2.74 5.87
N GLY A 111 -7.12 2.41 7.11
CA GLY A 111 -6.52 3.01 8.30
C GLY A 111 -5.01 2.72 8.42
N LYS A 112 -4.57 1.53 8.00
CA LYS A 112 -3.16 1.12 8.02
C LYS A 112 -2.36 1.81 6.92
N ILE A 113 -2.95 1.97 5.72
CA ILE A 113 -2.33 2.70 4.60
C ILE A 113 -2.17 4.18 4.98
N ALA A 114 -3.24 4.81 5.48
CA ALA A 114 -3.23 6.20 5.94
C ALA A 114 -2.11 6.44 6.97
N ALA A 115 -1.99 5.55 7.96
CA ALA A 115 -1.00 5.68 9.03
C ALA A 115 0.46 5.70 8.53
N ARG A 116 0.79 5.04 7.41
CA ARG A 116 2.16 5.04 6.86
C ARG A 116 2.60 6.42 6.39
N TYR A 117 1.64 7.21 5.94
CA TYR A 117 1.87 8.56 5.43
C TYR A 117 1.57 9.62 6.48
N GLY A 118 1.43 9.23 7.75
CA GLY A 118 1.11 10.13 8.86
C GLY A 118 -0.37 10.59 8.90
N PHE A 119 -1.26 9.97 8.13
CA PHE A 119 -2.68 10.29 8.13
C PHE A 119 -3.47 9.40 9.09
N ARG A 120 -4.50 9.97 9.70
CA ARG A 120 -5.58 9.23 10.35
C ARG A 120 -6.77 9.14 9.40
N TRP A 121 -7.41 7.97 9.35
CA TRP A 121 -8.63 7.75 8.57
C TRP A 121 -9.89 7.95 9.42
N GLY A 122 -10.82 8.74 8.92
CA GLY A 122 -12.08 9.09 9.58
C GLY A 122 -13.05 7.93 9.74
N GLY A 123 -12.97 6.89 8.89
CA GLY A 123 -13.79 5.68 9.03
C GLY A 123 -13.54 4.91 10.33
N ALA A 124 -12.42 5.18 11.03
CA ALA A 124 -12.08 4.59 12.31
C ALA A 124 -12.59 5.39 13.53
N TYR A 125 -13.38 6.46 13.33
CA TYR A 125 -13.94 7.24 14.44
C TYR A 125 -15.01 6.44 15.19
N THR A 126 -15.00 6.50 16.52
CA THR A 126 -15.86 5.67 17.37
C THR A 126 -17.28 6.21 17.51
N SER A 127 -17.47 7.52 17.45
CA SER A 127 -18.78 8.18 17.60
C SER A 127 -19.48 8.40 16.26
N ARG A 128 -18.75 8.89 15.27
CA ARG A 128 -19.28 9.27 13.95
C ARG A 128 -18.25 8.93 12.87
N PRO A 129 -18.25 7.69 12.35
CA PRO A 129 -17.36 7.27 11.29
C PRO A 129 -17.48 8.18 10.07
N ASP A 130 -16.36 8.59 9.51
CA ASP A 130 -16.27 9.45 8.33
C ASP A 130 -15.35 8.83 7.25
N PRO A 131 -15.83 7.83 6.50
CA PRO A 131 -14.97 7.02 5.62
C PRO A 131 -14.33 7.80 4.48
N MET A 132 -14.88 8.93 4.05
CA MET A 132 -14.27 9.79 3.03
C MET A 132 -13.03 10.51 3.57
N HIS A 133 -12.95 10.74 4.88
CA HIS A 133 -12.05 11.73 5.47
C HIS A 133 -10.68 11.16 5.84
N PHE A 134 -9.63 11.88 5.47
CA PHE A 134 -8.25 11.62 5.88
C PHE A 134 -7.62 12.91 6.38
N GLU A 135 -7.01 12.88 7.56
CA GLU A 135 -6.34 14.05 8.14
C GLU A 135 -4.90 13.74 8.54
N TYR A 136 -3.97 14.60 8.14
CA TYR A 136 -2.56 14.48 8.48
C TYR A 136 -2.34 14.85 9.95
N MET A 137 -1.62 13.99 10.69
CA MET A 137 -1.45 14.06 12.14
C MET A 137 -0.06 14.52 12.59
N GLY A 138 0.92 14.63 11.68
CA GLY A 138 2.29 15.08 11.99
C GLY A 138 2.49 16.60 12.02
N SER A 139 3.69 17.02 12.36
CA SER A 139 4.20 18.39 12.21
C SER A 139 4.74 18.64 10.79
N PRO A 140 5.06 19.89 10.40
CA PRO A 140 5.77 20.15 9.14
C PRO A 140 7.09 19.37 9.02
N ALA A 141 7.85 19.22 10.12
CA ALA A 141 9.09 18.46 10.12
C ALA A 141 8.87 16.97 9.89
N ASP A 142 7.78 16.39 10.40
CA ASP A 142 7.43 14.99 10.12
C ASP A 142 7.08 14.79 8.65
N ALA A 143 6.43 15.78 8.01
CA ALA A 143 6.09 15.72 6.59
C ALA A 143 7.34 15.77 5.71
N GLU A 144 8.27 16.67 6.06
CA GLU A 144 9.60 16.75 5.44
C GLU A 144 10.42 15.50 5.68
N GLY A 145 10.33 14.84 6.84
CA GLY A 145 11.05 13.59 7.09
C GLY A 145 10.53 12.39 6.28
N LEU A 146 9.21 12.35 6.02
CA LEU A 146 8.58 11.28 5.25
C LEU A 146 8.77 11.42 3.74
N ALA A 147 8.85 12.65 3.21
CA ALA A 147 8.94 12.88 1.77
C ALA A 147 10.24 12.33 1.10
N PRO A 148 11.45 12.45 1.70
CA PRO A 148 12.69 11.87 1.19
C PRO A 148 12.62 10.35 0.98
N ASP A 149 11.85 9.64 1.81
CA ASP A 149 11.63 8.19 1.66
C ASP A 149 10.71 7.85 0.46
N LEU A 150 10.01 8.84 -0.11
CA LEU A 150 9.06 8.66 -1.24
C LEU A 150 9.66 9.01 -2.61
N ASP A 151 10.76 9.75 -2.67
CA ASP A 151 11.43 10.16 -3.92
C ASP A 151 12.12 8.98 -4.66
N GLY A 152 12.21 7.80 -4.04
CA GLY A 152 12.64 6.55 -4.67
C GLY A 152 11.57 5.92 -5.57
N GLN A 153 11.05 6.66 -6.55
CA GLN A 153 9.95 6.31 -7.47
C GLN A 153 10.21 5.09 -8.39
N GLU A 154 11.28 4.31 -8.18
CA GLU A 154 11.43 2.95 -8.74
C GLU A 154 10.68 1.87 -7.93
N ASN A 155 10.11 2.21 -6.77
CA ASN A 155 9.47 1.28 -5.82
C ASN A 155 7.99 0.97 -6.09
N GLU A 156 7.50 1.17 -7.31
CA GLU A 156 6.09 0.95 -7.67
C GLU A 156 5.69 -0.53 -7.71
N GLU A 157 6.63 -1.48 -7.61
CA GLU A 157 6.34 -2.92 -7.69
C GLU A 157 6.83 -3.71 -6.46
N MET A 158 7.16 -3.02 -5.37
CA MET A 158 7.66 -3.65 -4.14
C MET A 158 6.55 -3.85 -3.11
N LEU A 159 6.17 -5.11 -2.87
CA LEU A 159 5.32 -5.46 -1.74
C LEU A 159 6.12 -5.34 -0.43
N ARG A 160 5.52 -4.80 0.62
CA ARG A 160 6.20 -4.54 1.90
C ARG A 160 5.24 -4.69 3.06
N LYS A 161 5.80 -4.77 4.28
CA LYS A 161 5.02 -4.85 5.50
C LYS A 161 3.99 -3.74 5.53
N GLY A 162 2.75 -4.16 5.69
CA GLY A 162 1.62 -3.27 5.63
C GLY A 162 0.69 -3.55 4.49
N ASP A 163 1.23 -3.95 3.33
CA ASP A 163 0.47 -4.11 2.10
C ASP A 163 -0.52 -5.25 2.24
N ASP A 164 -1.58 -5.19 1.45
CA ASP A 164 -2.54 -6.26 1.35
C ASP A 164 -3.08 -6.43 -0.06
N GLY A 165 -3.79 -7.53 -0.29
CA GLY A 165 -4.47 -7.80 -1.55
C GLY A 165 -3.99 -9.05 -2.27
N PRO A 166 -4.41 -9.23 -3.54
CA PRO A 166 -4.18 -10.46 -4.28
C PRO A 166 -2.70 -10.76 -4.52
N ASP A 167 -1.86 -9.74 -4.71
CA ASP A 167 -0.43 -9.92 -4.98
C ASP A 167 0.31 -10.40 -3.73
N VAL A 168 -0.02 -9.84 -2.56
CA VAL A 168 0.49 -10.33 -1.27
C VAL A 168 0.06 -11.78 -1.04
N LYS A 169 -1.18 -12.13 -1.38
CA LYS A 169 -1.69 -13.50 -1.24
C LYS A 169 -0.92 -14.47 -2.14
N THR A 170 -0.59 -14.05 -3.37
CA THR A 170 0.25 -14.80 -4.31
C THR A 170 1.67 -14.96 -3.76
N LEU A 171 2.28 -13.88 -3.26
CA LEU A 171 3.58 -13.93 -2.60
C LEU A 171 3.59 -14.92 -1.42
N GLN A 172 2.60 -14.86 -0.52
CA GLN A 172 2.49 -15.76 0.64
C GLN A 172 2.40 -17.24 0.20
N ARG A 173 1.67 -17.55 -0.88
CA ARG A 173 1.61 -18.91 -1.45
C ARG A 173 2.96 -19.36 -1.99
N ASN A 174 3.65 -18.49 -2.72
CA ASN A 174 4.97 -18.78 -3.29
C ASN A 174 6.01 -18.96 -2.17
N LEU A 175 5.97 -18.15 -1.11
CA LEU A 175 6.83 -18.30 0.06
C LEU A 175 6.56 -19.61 0.80
N ASN A 176 5.29 -20.00 0.98
CA ASN A 176 4.94 -21.31 1.52
C ASN A 176 5.51 -22.44 0.67
N ALA A 177 5.37 -22.39 -0.65
CA ALA A 177 5.94 -23.40 -1.54
C ALA A 177 7.48 -23.42 -1.46
N PHE A 178 8.11 -22.24 -1.38
CA PHE A 178 9.56 -22.10 -1.40
C PHE A 178 10.21 -22.60 -0.10
N HIS A 179 9.61 -22.28 1.04
CA HIS A 179 10.05 -22.75 2.36
C HIS A 179 9.43 -24.09 2.75
N ARG A 180 8.64 -24.72 1.88
CA ARG A 180 7.93 -25.99 2.13
C ARG A 180 7.01 -25.92 3.36
N GLY A 181 6.41 -24.75 3.58
CA GLY A 181 5.44 -24.49 4.64
C GLY A 181 6.03 -24.25 6.02
N ASP A 182 7.34 -23.98 6.14
CA ASP A 182 7.98 -23.69 7.43
C ASP A 182 8.80 -22.38 7.42
N PRO A 183 8.32 -21.30 8.09
CA PRO A 183 7.06 -21.23 8.83
C PRO A 183 5.86 -21.20 7.87
N LYS A 184 4.70 -21.70 8.33
CA LYS A 184 3.47 -21.70 7.55
C LYS A 184 2.84 -20.32 7.56
N LEU A 185 2.86 -19.64 6.42
CA LEU A 185 2.11 -18.41 6.21
C LEU A 185 0.64 -18.71 5.99
N LYS A 186 -0.24 -17.91 6.60
CA LYS A 186 -1.62 -17.81 6.15
C LYS A 186 -1.62 -17.00 4.85
N ALA A 187 -2.13 -17.58 3.77
CA ALA A 187 -2.30 -16.87 2.50
C ALA A 187 -3.59 -16.03 2.53
N ASP A 188 -3.66 -15.04 3.42
CA ASP A 188 -4.81 -14.13 3.56
C ASP A 188 -4.69 -12.86 2.73
N GLY A 189 -3.51 -12.60 2.17
CA GLY A 189 -3.22 -11.38 1.47
C GLY A 189 -2.79 -10.25 2.37
N ASP A 190 -2.42 -10.49 3.64
CA ASP A 190 -1.90 -9.44 4.53
C ASP A 190 -0.38 -9.55 4.71
N PHE A 191 0.37 -8.52 4.32
CA PHE A 191 1.83 -8.50 4.45
C PHE A 191 2.18 -8.10 5.89
N GLY A 192 2.09 -9.07 6.79
CA GLY A 192 2.45 -8.94 8.21
C GLY A 192 3.91 -9.29 8.50
N ASP A 193 4.23 -9.36 9.79
CA ASP A 193 5.59 -9.69 10.30
C ASP A 193 6.10 -11.05 9.78
N LEU A 194 5.22 -12.04 9.72
CA LEU A 194 5.60 -13.37 9.25
C LEU A 194 5.89 -13.37 7.75
N THR A 195 5.13 -12.61 6.95
CA THR A 195 5.38 -12.44 5.51
C THR A 195 6.69 -11.69 5.26
N GLU A 196 6.97 -10.65 6.05
CA GLU A 196 8.22 -9.89 6.00
C GLU A 196 9.44 -10.76 6.31
N SER A 197 9.42 -11.46 7.45
CA SER A 197 10.51 -12.35 7.86
C SER A 197 10.73 -13.51 6.88
N SER A 198 9.65 -14.08 6.33
CA SER A 198 9.72 -15.14 5.31
C SER A 198 10.27 -14.63 3.98
N THR A 199 9.95 -13.41 3.59
CA THR A 199 10.50 -12.71 2.41
C THR A 199 12.00 -12.50 2.57
N ALA A 200 12.43 -11.93 3.70
CA ALA A 200 13.84 -11.73 4.00
C ALA A 200 14.62 -13.06 4.03
N ALA A 201 14.03 -14.12 4.59
CA ALA A 201 14.63 -15.46 4.58
C ALA A 201 14.75 -16.05 3.17
N ALA A 202 13.75 -15.85 2.31
CA ALA A 202 13.80 -16.30 0.92
C ALA A 202 14.89 -15.56 0.13
N LYS A 203 14.96 -14.23 0.26
CA LYS A 203 16.01 -13.42 -0.37
C LYS A 203 17.42 -13.87 0.02
N ARG A 204 17.66 -14.12 1.32
CA ARG A 204 18.94 -14.69 1.81
C ARG A 204 19.25 -16.03 1.16
N LYS A 205 18.28 -16.95 1.08
CA LYS A 205 18.45 -18.26 0.43
C LYS A 205 18.70 -18.16 -1.08
N LEU A 206 18.25 -17.07 -1.71
CA LEU A 206 18.42 -16.81 -3.15
C LEU A 206 19.68 -16.00 -3.48
N GLY A 207 20.45 -15.54 -2.49
CA GLY A 207 21.65 -14.73 -2.72
C GLY A 207 21.36 -13.29 -3.20
N LEU A 208 20.11 -12.84 -3.12
CA LEU A 208 19.73 -11.46 -3.43
C LEU A 208 20.06 -10.60 -2.22
N GLY A 209 21.07 -9.71 -2.35
CA GLY A 209 21.79 -8.99 -1.29
C GLY A 209 20.98 -8.39 -0.12
N SER A 210 21.68 -8.15 0.98
CA SER A 210 21.28 -7.56 2.29
C SER A 210 19.91 -7.91 2.89
N GLY A 211 19.18 -8.92 2.38
CA GLY A 211 17.96 -9.42 3.01
C GLY A 211 16.87 -8.35 3.16
N GLY A 212 16.75 -7.47 2.17
CA GLY A 212 15.72 -6.42 2.16
C GLY A 212 14.34 -6.98 2.48
N ARG A 213 13.59 -6.28 3.34
CA ARG A 213 12.29 -6.71 3.88
C ARG A 213 11.12 -6.58 2.92
N THR A 214 11.36 -5.97 1.76
CA THR A 214 10.40 -5.82 0.66
C THR A 214 10.48 -7.00 -0.31
N ALA A 215 9.43 -7.24 -1.08
CA ALA A 215 9.37 -8.19 -2.18
C ALA A 215 9.19 -7.42 -3.50
N SER A 216 10.32 -7.08 -4.14
CA SER A 216 10.37 -6.49 -5.47
C SER A 216 9.89 -7.48 -6.54
N VAL A 217 9.48 -6.97 -7.71
CA VAL A 217 9.16 -7.83 -8.86
C VAL A 217 10.33 -8.73 -9.25
N GLU A 218 11.56 -8.22 -9.26
CA GLU A 218 12.75 -9.05 -9.50
C GLU A 218 12.82 -10.24 -8.52
N PHE A 219 12.59 -10.00 -7.23
CA PHE A 219 12.55 -11.07 -6.23
C PHE A 219 11.38 -12.04 -6.49
N GLN A 220 10.19 -11.52 -6.80
CA GLN A 220 9.01 -12.36 -7.06
C GLN A 220 9.21 -13.24 -8.30
N LEU A 221 9.79 -12.70 -9.37
CA LEU A 221 10.16 -13.44 -10.58
C LEU A 221 11.20 -14.52 -10.25
N LYS A 222 12.25 -14.17 -9.49
CA LYS A 222 13.27 -15.14 -9.07
C LYS A 222 12.68 -16.27 -8.23
N LEU A 223 11.72 -15.95 -7.36
CA LEU A 223 11.04 -16.92 -6.52
C LEU A 223 10.23 -17.91 -7.36
N VAL A 224 9.43 -17.42 -8.31
CA VAL A 224 8.63 -18.25 -9.22
C VAL A 224 9.53 -19.11 -10.11
N GLN A 225 10.63 -18.55 -10.63
CA GLN A 225 11.63 -19.27 -11.41
C GLN A 225 12.15 -20.51 -10.65
N VAL A 226 12.59 -20.32 -9.41
CA VAL A 226 13.13 -21.42 -8.59
C VAL A 226 12.06 -22.46 -8.27
N LEU A 227 10.81 -22.06 -8.05
CA LEU A 227 9.70 -22.98 -7.86
C LEU A 227 9.42 -23.82 -9.11
N GLY A 228 9.42 -23.19 -10.30
CA GLY A 228 9.29 -23.88 -11.58
C GLY A 228 10.39 -24.91 -11.79
N GLN A 229 11.65 -24.52 -11.57
CA GLN A 229 12.79 -25.44 -11.70
C GLN A 229 12.71 -26.63 -10.72
N ARG A 230 12.24 -26.41 -9.49
CA ARG A 230 12.00 -27.50 -8.53
C ARG A 230 10.90 -28.44 -9.00
N HIS A 231 9.82 -27.91 -9.57
CA HIS A 231 8.72 -28.70 -10.08
C HIS A 231 9.13 -29.57 -11.26
N VAL A 232 9.84 -29.02 -12.25
CA VAL A 232 10.38 -29.77 -13.40
C VAL A 232 11.25 -30.94 -12.92
N ARG A 233 12.18 -30.68 -11.99
CA ARG A 233 13.04 -31.72 -11.41
C ARG A 233 12.25 -32.79 -10.63
N GLU A 234 11.13 -32.41 -10.01
CA GLU A 234 10.27 -33.37 -9.32
C GLU A 234 9.48 -34.25 -10.29
N VAL A 235 8.94 -33.67 -11.36
CA VAL A 235 8.26 -34.43 -12.42
C VAL A 235 9.23 -35.41 -13.06
N ALA A 236 10.43 -34.97 -13.42
CA ALA A 236 11.47 -35.83 -13.99
C ALA A 236 11.78 -37.04 -13.10
N ARG A 237 11.94 -36.82 -11.79
CA ARG A 237 12.17 -37.90 -10.82
C ARG A 237 11.03 -38.92 -10.80
N ARG A 238 9.78 -38.48 -10.92
CA ARG A 238 8.61 -39.38 -10.97
C ARG A 238 8.54 -40.14 -12.30
N LEU A 239 8.93 -39.54 -13.41
CA LEU A 239 8.98 -40.20 -14.71
C LEU A 239 10.07 -41.29 -14.77
N ARG A 240 11.24 -41.03 -14.17
CA ARG A 240 12.31 -42.04 -14.04
C ARG A 240 11.86 -43.28 -13.25
N SER A 241 10.89 -43.14 -12.35
CA SER A 241 10.31 -44.28 -11.62
C SER A 241 9.26 -45.08 -12.41
N ARG A 242 9.02 -44.76 -13.70
CA ARG A 242 7.94 -45.30 -14.52
C ARG A 242 8.41 -45.87 -15.88
N ASP A 243 9.65 -46.34 -15.99
CA ASP A 243 10.24 -46.90 -17.22
C ASP A 243 10.19 -45.98 -18.46
N VAL A 244 10.12 -44.66 -18.26
CA VAL A 244 10.30 -43.69 -19.35
C VAL A 244 11.78 -43.56 -19.67
N SER A 245 12.14 -43.44 -20.95
CA SER A 245 13.54 -43.34 -21.39
C SER A 245 14.26 -42.16 -20.72
N GLU A 246 15.43 -42.43 -20.14
CA GLU A 246 16.26 -41.42 -19.50
C GLU A 246 16.65 -40.28 -20.45
N GLU A 247 16.93 -40.61 -21.71
CA GLU A 247 17.30 -39.63 -22.75
C GLU A 247 16.13 -38.68 -23.11
N GLU A 248 14.89 -39.20 -23.10
CA GLU A 248 13.70 -38.38 -23.36
C GLU A 248 13.40 -37.47 -22.19
N ILE A 249 13.57 -37.96 -20.96
CA ILE A 249 13.41 -37.18 -19.73
C ILE A 249 14.43 -36.05 -19.68
N ASP A 250 15.71 -36.33 -19.95
CA ASP A 250 16.77 -35.33 -19.85
C ASP A 250 16.61 -34.23 -20.90
N ARG A 251 16.24 -34.59 -22.13
CA ARG A 251 15.93 -33.60 -23.17
C ARG A 251 14.77 -32.68 -22.77
N ALA A 252 13.68 -33.25 -22.27
CA ALA A 252 12.51 -32.47 -21.85
C ALA A 252 12.82 -31.58 -20.62
N VAL A 253 13.68 -32.04 -19.71
CA VAL A 253 14.13 -31.26 -18.56
C VAL A 253 14.99 -30.10 -19.00
N ASP A 254 15.96 -30.32 -19.89
CA ASP A 254 16.84 -29.26 -20.37
C ASP A 254 16.08 -28.18 -21.15
N GLU A 255 15.12 -28.59 -21.98
CA GLU A 255 14.20 -27.68 -22.68
C GLU A 255 13.41 -26.82 -21.70
N ALA A 256 12.71 -27.45 -20.74
CA ALA A 256 11.89 -26.74 -19.76
C ALA A 256 12.71 -25.86 -18.79
N LEU A 257 13.91 -26.28 -18.40
CA LEU A 257 14.80 -25.46 -17.57
C LEU A 257 15.42 -24.31 -18.36
N GLY A 258 15.61 -24.48 -19.68
CA GLY A 258 16.03 -23.44 -20.61
C GLY A 258 15.01 -22.31 -20.71
N GLU A 259 13.73 -22.64 -20.90
CA GLU A 259 12.62 -21.66 -20.92
C GLU A 259 12.46 -20.88 -19.61
N LEU A 260 12.85 -21.51 -18.50
CA LEU A 260 12.82 -20.87 -17.18
C LEU A 260 14.06 -20.01 -16.89
N ARG A 261 15.00 -19.80 -17.82
CA ARG A 261 16.09 -18.83 -17.63
C ARG A 261 15.59 -17.40 -17.90
N ILE A 262 15.96 -16.49 -17.03
CA ILE A 262 15.80 -15.05 -17.23
C ILE A 262 17.22 -14.54 -17.52
N GLU A 263 17.40 -13.82 -18.63
CA GLU A 263 18.67 -13.16 -19.00
C GLU A 263 19.06 -12.06 -18.00
#